data_AF-A0A5C5V3A5-F1
#
_entry.id   AF-A0A5C5V3A5-F1
#
_cell.length_a   1.000
_cell.length_b   1.000
_cell.length_c   1.000
_cell.angle_alpha   90.00
_cell.angle_beta   90.00
_cell.angle_gamma   90.00
#
_symmetry.space_group_name_H-M   'P 1'
#
loop_
_entity.id
_entity.type
_entity.pdbx_description
1 polymer ?
#
loop_
_entity_poly.entity_id
_entity_poly.type
_entity_poly.pdbx_seq_one_letter_code
_entity_poly.pdbx_strand_id
1 'polypeptide(L)'
;MLLGGWLATPPRAAVAQTLRVMPLGDSVTDGFALPGGYRAPLYTKLQQAGIDTLFVGDHQNNPTASLTAAGQQRHSGHSGWVVDGTISPTRNGLAENIATWLAPSRTPIDPDIVLLMIGTNDVIDNLQLAQAPDRIGDLITRIVSPDDGLAPDAHLILGSLIPNRQSGKQAPTDALNAALPGLVAEHQQLGESVSFVDVASYVTPADMSDLYHPNATGAAKIADAFLGGIQAFLESSQTLPGDYNADGVVDAADYTLWRDSEGQTGAGLPADGNGDGQINQGDYLVWRDHFGQGGPAAGASAAPEPAAGALGAGLLAIAAARRRQRRGRRLLVSHG
;
A
#
# COMPACT_ATOMS: atom_id res chain seq x y z
N MET A 1 47.07 24.70 -0.69
CA MET A 1 45.96 24.08 -1.44
C MET A 1 45.64 22.75 -0.77
N LEU A 2 44.58 22.71 0.03
CA LEU A 2 44.09 21.51 0.71
C LEU A 2 42.91 20.97 -0.11
N LEU A 3 43.10 19.84 -0.77
CA LEU A 3 42.02 19.10 -1.43
C LEU A 3 41.35 18.22 -0.37
N GLY A 4 40.18 18.62 0.10
CA GLY A 4 39.33 17.81 0.96
C GLY A 4 38.68 16.70 0.14
N GLY A 5 39.09 15.46 0.38
CA GLY A 5 38.42 14.29 -0.16
C GLY A 5 37.09 14.07 0.55
N TRP A 6 36.00 14.16 -0.19
CA TRP A 6 34.70 13.67 0.24
C TRP A 6 34.77 12.15 0.20
N LEU A 7 34.90 11.52 1.37
CA LEU A 7 34.63 10.09 1.51
C LEU A 7 33.11 9.92 1.36
N ALA A 8 32.68 9.48 0.18
CA ALA A 8 31.32 9.00 0.00
C ALA A 8 31.10 7.81 0.94
N THR A 9 30.08 7.91 1.78
CA THR A 9 29.57 6.79 2.57
C THR A 9 29.19 5.68 1.59
N PRO A 10 29.63 4.42 1.78
CA PRO A 10 29.16 3.32 0.95
C PRO A 10 27.63 3.22 1.05
N PRO A 11 26.91 2.78 0.00
CA PRO A 11 25.50 2.49 0.11
C PRO A 11 25.31 1.51 1.27
N ARG A 12 24.44 1.91 2.21
CA ARG A 12 24.08 1.08 3.36
C ARG A 12 23.60 -0.26 2.81
N ALA A 13 24.30 -1.35 3.12
CA ALA A 13 23.78 -2.69 2.90
C ALA A 13 22.34 -2.72 3.44
N ALA A 14 21.40 -3.29 2.68
CA ALA A 14 19.98 -3.37 3.00
C ALA A 14 19.73 -4.18 4.28
N VAL A 15 20.04 -3.57 5.43
CA VAL A 15 19.46 -3.94 6.71
C VAL A 15 18.02 -3.51 6.60
N ALA A 16 17.08 -4.46 6.60
CA ALA A 16 15.65 -4.18 6.66
C ALA A 16 15.42 -3.06 7.69
N GLN A 17 15.07 -1.88 7.20
CA GLN A 17 14.95 -0.69 8.02
C GLN A 17 13.67 -0.83 8.84
N THR A 18 13.75 -0.63 10.15
CA THR A 18 12.56 -0.58 11.01
C THR A 18 11.62 0.50 10.48
N LEU A 19 10.42 0.10 10.07
CA LEU A 19 9.44 0.99 9.46
C LEU A 19 8.75 1.84 10.53
N ARG A 20 8.90 3.15 10.45
CA ARG A 20 8.34 4.14 11.37
C ARG A 20 6.91 4.46 10.95
N VAL A 21 5.95 3.92 11.68
CA VAL A 21 4.52 4.07 11.36
C VAL A 21 3.89 5.08 12.32
N MET A 22 3.21 6.10 11.80
CA MET A 22 2.49 7.11 12.58
C MET A 22 0.98 6.88 12.49
N PRO A 23 0.35 6.26 13.50
CA PRO A 23 -1.11 6.27 13.61
C PRO A 23 -1.59 7.69 13.90
N LEU A 24 -2.26 8.33 12.95
CA LEU A 24 -2.75 9.70 13.00
C LEU A 24 -4.28 9.73 12.90
N GLY A 25 -4.95 10.46 13.79
CA GLY A 25 -6.40 10.57 13.72
C GLY A 25 -7.05 11.07 15.00
N ASP A 26 -8.31 10.67 15.19
CA ASP A 26 -9.14 11.07 16.32
C ASP A 26 -9.15 10.04 17.47
N SER A 27 -10.28 9.92 18.19
CA SER A 27 -10.47 9.03 19.31
C SER A 27 -10.40 7.54 18.94
N VAL A 28 -10.68 7.18 17.68
CA VAL A 28 -10.54 5.81 17.20
C VAL A 28 -9.06 5.41 17.16
N THR A 29 -8.18 6.32 16.75
CA THR A 29 -6.72 6.14 16.76
C THR A 29 -6.14 6.28 18.16
N ASP A 30 -6.65 7.21 18.97
CA ASP A 30 -6.28 7.39 20.38
C ASP A 30 -6.53 6.11 21.21
N GLY A 31 -7.53 5.30 20.83
CA GLY A 31 -7.94 4.14 21.62
C GLY A 31 -8.76 4.56 22.85
N PHE A 32 -9.61 5.57 22.70
CA PHE A 32 -10.43 6.12 23.78
C PHE A 32 -11.29 5.06 24.49
N ALA A 33 -12.01 4.25 23.71
CA ALA A 33 -12.92 3.23 24.25
C ALA A 33 -12.24 1.89 24.56
N LEU A 34 -11.02 1.69 24.05
CA LEU A 34 -10.29 0.43 24.13
C LEU A 34 -8.79 0.73 24.20
N PRO A 35 -8.10 0.42 25.32
CA PRO A 35 -6.64 0.57 25.39
C PRO A 35 -5.94 -0.11 24.21
N GLY A 36 -5.12 0.66 23.51
CA GLY A 36 -4.39 0.29 22.32
C GLY A 36 -5.18 0.40 21.02
N GLY A 37 -6.51 0.63 21.07
CA GLY A 37 -7.37 0.74 19.89
C GLY A 37 -7.09 -0.35 18.85
N TYR A 38 -7.03 0.04 17.57
CA TYR A 38 -6.56 -0.84 16.50
C TYR A 38 -5.02 -1.01 16.47
N ARG A 39 -4.26 -0.13 17.16
CA ARG A 39 -2.79 -0.16 17.19
C ARG A 39 -2.26 -1.45 17.82
N ALA A 40 -2.90 -1.94 18.88
CA ALA A 40 -2.51 -3.18 19.55
C ALA A 40 -2.64 -4.44 18.65
N PRO A 41 -3.81 -4.71 18.02
CA PRO A 41 -3.90 -5.80 17.06
C PRO A 41 -3.06 -5.56 15.80
N LEU A 42 -2.91 -4.31 15.34
CA LEU A 42 -2.06 -3.98 14.19
C LEU A 42 -0.59 -4.35 14.45
N TYR A 43 -0.03 -3.94 15.59
CA TYR A 43 1.33 -4.32 15.98
C TYR A 43 1.52 -5.84 16.00
N THR A 44 0.59 -6.56 16.62
CA THR A 44 0.64 -8.03 16.67
C THR A 44 0.69 -8.64 15.27
N LYS A 45 -0.11 -8.12 14.34
CA LYS A 45 -0.18 -8.61 12.96
C LYS A 45 1.03 -8.22 12.12
N LEU A 46 1.60 -7.03 12.31
CA LEU A 46 2.85 -6.61 11.68
C LEU A 46 4.01 -7.55 12.08
N GLN A 47 4.12 -7.88 13.36
CA GLN A 47 5.11 -8.86 13.82
C GLN A 47 4.87 -10.26 13.22
N GLN A 48 3.62 -10.68 13.09
CA GLN A 48 3.26 -11.96 12.44
C GLN A 48 3.59 -11.97 10.94
N ALA A 49 3.49 -10.81 10.28
CA ALA A 49 3.88 -10.62 8.89
C ALA A 49 5.39 -10.45 8.68
N GLY A 50 6.19 -10.41 9.76
CA GLY A 50 7.64 -10.20 9.69
C GLY A 50 8.05 -8.77 9.35
N ILE A 51 7.14 -7.80 9.50
CA ILE A 51 7.40 -6.39 9.24
C ILE A 51 7.90 -5.75 10.52
N ASP A 52 9.20 -5.44 10.57
CA ASP A 52 9.80 -4.72 11.71
C ASP A 52 9.32 -3.28 11.72
N THR A 53 8.68 -2.86 12.82
CA THR A 53 7.99 -1.57 12.90
C THR A 53 8.28 -0.85 14.21
N LEU A 54 8.20 0.48 14.17
CA LEU A 54 8.17 1.34 15.33
C LEU A 54 7.01 2.32 15.18
N PHE A 55 6.03 2.26 16.08
CA PHE A 55 5.03 3.31 16.16
C PHE A 55 5.65 4.61 16.66
N VAL A 56 5.35 5.70 15.96
CA VAL A 56 5.83 7.05 16.24
C VAL A 56 4.64 8.01 16.34
N GLY A 57 4.85 9.15 16.99
CA GLY A 57 3.79 10.09 17.33
C GLY A 57 4.09 10.90 18.59
N ASP A 58 3.26 11.90 18.85
CA ASP A 58 3.41 12.87 19.93
C ASP A 58 2.72 12.42 21.24
N HIS A 59 1.77 11.51 21.15
CA HIS A 59 1.09 10.87 22.28
C HIS A 59 1.68 9.49 22.62
N GLN A 60 1.44 9.04 23.86
CA GLN A 60 1.82 7.72 24.39
C GLN A 60 0.72 7.11 25.28
N ASN A 61 -0.47 7.71 25.31
CA ASN A 61 -1.55 7.32 26.20
C ASN A 61 -2.32 6.11 25.65
N ASN A 62 -3.18 5.57 26.52
CA ASN A 62 -4.00 4.39 26.25
C ASN A 62 -3.22 3.18 25.67
N PRO A 63 -1.99 2.83 26.10
CA PRO A 63 -1.35 1.63 25.57
C PRO A 63 -1.94 0.37 26.22
N THR A 64 -1.80 -0.77 25.55
CA THR A 64 -1.88 -2.08 26.23
C THR A 64 -0.55 -2.39 26.91
N ALA A 65 -0.54 -3.32 27.87
CA ALA A 65 0.70 -3.80 28.48
C ALA A 65 1.69 -4.33 27.43
N SER A 66 1.20 -4.99 26.37
CA SER A 66 2.01 -5.51 25.28
C SER A 66 2.66 -4.40 24.45
N LEU A 67 1.93 -3.32 24.13
CA LEU A 67 2.50 -2.18 23.41
C LEU A 67 3.58 -1.48 24.26
N THR A 68 3.32 -1.27 25.55
CA THR A 68 4.32 -0.67 26.46
C THR A 68 5.56 -1.53 26.58
N ALA A 69 5.42 -2.84 26.78
CA ALA A 69 6.55 -3.76 26.88
C ALA A 69 7.41 -3.79 25.59
N ALA A 70 6.79 -3.57 24.43
CA ALA A 70 7.46 -3.52 23.14
C ALA A 70 7.96 -2.12 22.74
N GLY A 71 7.71 -1.07 23.53
CA GLY A 71 8.06 0.31 23.16
C GLY A 71 7.17 0.91 22.05
N GLN A 72 6.01 0.33 21.79
CA GLN A 72 5.09 0.63 20.68
C GLN A 72 3.90 1.52 21.10
N GLN A 73 4.07 2.30 22.17
CA GLN A 73 2.98 3.08 22.75
C GLN A 73 2.67 4.38 22.02
N ARG A 74 3.54 4.83 21.11
CA ARG A 74 3.39 6.13 20.44
C ARG A 74 2.28 6.14 19.39
N HIS A 75 1.63 7.29 19.23
CA HIS A 75 0.65 7.60 18.19
C HIS A 75 0.41 9.12 18.16
N SER A 76 -0.36 9.60 17.18
CA SER A 76 -0.91 10.95 17.10
C SER A 76 -2.43 10.87 16.94
N GLY A 77 -3.05 10.19 17.90
CA GLY A 77 -4.49 10.05 18.01
C GLY A 77 -5.02 11.04 19.03
N HIS A 78 -5.97 11.89 18.63
CA HIS A 78 -6.44 13.00 19.45
C HIS A 78 -7.97 12.94 19.59
N SER A 79 -8.43 12.45 20.73
CA SER A 79 -9.87 12.33 20.99
C SER A 79 -10.61 13.66 20.81
N GLY A 80 -11.66 13.64 19.97
CA GLY A 80 -12.52 14.79 19.69
C GLY A 80 -12.00 15.74 18.60
N TRP A 81 -10.83 15.49 18.03
CA TRP A 81 -10.26 16.36 17.00
C TRP A 81 -10.93 16.17 15.64
N VAL A 82 -10.97 17.27 14.89
CA VAL A 82 -11.51 17.36 13.53
C VAL A 82 -10.36 17.47 12.52
N VAL A 83 -10.70 17.50 11.24
CA VAL A 83 -9.70 17.66 10.16
C VAL A 83 -8.93 18.97 10.32
N ASP A 84 -9.65 20.09 10.42
CA ASP A 84 -9.11 21.45 10.59
C ASP A 84 -10.02 22.29 11.51
N GLY A 85 -9.50 23.43 11.95
CA GLY A 85 -10.20 24.43 12.75
C GLY A 85 -10.26 24.14 14.25
N THR A 86 -10.43 25.20 15.04
CA THR A 86 -10.75 25.10 16.47
C THR A 86 -12.23 25.38 16.68
N ILE A 87 -13.02 24.33 16.89
CA ILE A 87 -14.48 24.42 17.08
C ILE A 87 -14.83 24.65 18.55
N SER A 88 -14.02 24.11 19.46
CA SER A 88 -14.18 24.28 20.91
C SER A 88 -12.84 24.11 21.63
N PRO A 89 -12.74 24.42 22.93
CA PRO A 89 -11.52 24.17 23.71
C PRO A 89 -11.03 22.71 23.69
N THR A 90 -11.90 21.77 23.34
CA THR A 90 -11.59 20.32 23.27
C THR A 90 -11.63 19.77 21.83
N ARG A 91 -11.94 20.61 20.83
CA ARG A 91 -12.02 20.23 19.41
C ARG A 91 -11.07 21.12 18.62
N ASN A 92 -9.85 20.62 18.44
CA ASN A 92 -8.83 21.22 17.58
C ASN A 92 -8.74 20.45 16.26
N GLY A 93 -8.15 21.08 15.25
CA GLY A 93 -7.88 20.48 13.97
C GLY A 93 -6.48 19.89 13.90
N LEU A 94 -6.35 18.78 13.17
CA LEU A 94 -5.03 18.22 12.85
C LEU A 94 -4.23 19.20 11.99
N ALA A 95 -4.87 19.86 11.02
CA ALA A 95 -4.22 20.76 10.06
C ALA A 95 -3.40 21.88 10.73
N GLU A 96 -3.89 22.49 11.81
CA GLU A 96 -3.18 23.56 12.52
C GLU A 96 -2.00 23.05 13.36
N ASN A 97 -2.00 21.78 13.74
CA ASN A 97 -1.06 21.22 14.72
C ASN A 97 -0.03 20.28 14.11
N ILE A 98 -0.28 19.73 12.93
CA ILE A 98 0.58 18.73 12.26
C ILE A 98 2.02 19.21 12.07
N ALA A 99 2.20 20.51 11.81
CA ALA A 99 3.54 21.12 11.71
C ALA A 99 4.32 21.10 13.03
N THR A 100 3.66 21.06 14.18
CA THR A 100 4.35 20.99 15.49
C THR A 100 5.04 19.65 15.73
N TRP A 101 4.65 18.63 14.97
CA TRP A 101 5.08 17.23 15.10
C TRP A 101 6.02 16.81 13.97
N LEU A 102 5.75 17.28 12.75
CA LEU A 102 6.48 16.87 11.55
C LEU A 102 7.51 17.89 11.06
N ALA A 103 7.39 19.18 11.41
CA ALA A 103 8.30 20.18 10.86
C ALA A 103 9.76 20.00 11.36
N PRO A 104 10.76 20.25 10.50
CA PRO A 104 12.19 20.11 10.83
C PRO A 104 12.71 21.15 11.83
N SER A 105 11.88 22.14 12.18
CA SER A 105 12.19 23.15 13.21
C SER A 105 12.31 22.57 14.63
N ARG A 106 12.02 21.28 14.81
CA ARG A 106 12.21 20.45 16.02
C ARG A 106 12.76 19.09 15.61
N THR A 107 13.08 18.19 16.55
CA THR A 107 13.30 16.77 16.21
C THR A 107 11.96 16.19 15.73
N PRO A 108 11.79 15.95 14.42
CA PRO A 108 10.50 15.56 13.89
C PRO A 108 10.19 14.11 14.25
N ILE A 109 8.90 13.77 14.26
CA ILE A 109 8.43 12.39 14.43
C ILE A 109 8.90 11.50 13.26
N ASP A 110 9.17 12.08 12.09
CA ASP A 110 9.85 11.44 10.94
C ASP A 110 9.26 10.07 10.57
N PRO A 111 8.00 9.99 10.11
CA PRO A 111 7.38 8.72 9.75
C PRO A 111 7.77 8.26 8.35
N ASP A 112 7.89 6.94 8.15
CA ASP A 112 7.94 6.32 6.82
C ASP A 112 6.51 6.10 6.28
N ILE A 113 5.55 5.81 7.18
CA ILE A 113 4.13 5.66 6.85
C ILE A 113 3.27 6.45 7.82
N VAL A 114 2.29 7.20 7.30
CA VAL A 114 1.22 7.84 8.08
C VAL A 114 -0.08 7.08 7.86
N LEU A 115 -0.70 6.58 8.92
CA LEU A 115 -2.04 5.98 8.85
C LEU A 115 -3.06 7.02 9.29
N LEU A 116 -3.80 7.61 8.35
CA LEU A 116 -4.74 8.69 8.64
C LEU A 116 -6.18 8.16 8.65
N MET A 117 -6.89 8.34 9.77
CA MET A 117 -8.34 8.20 9.84
C MET A 117 -8.92 9.36 10.66
N ILE A 118 -9.57 10.30 9.96
CA ILE A 118 -10.08 11.56 10.53
C ILE A 118 -11.36 11.98 9.81
N GLY A 119 -12.25 12.67 10.53
CA GLY A 119 -13.53 13.17 9.99
C GLY A 119 -14.76 12.70 10.77
N THR A 120 -14.62 11.75 11.69
CA THR A 120 -15.74 11.29 12.54
C THR A 120 -16.37 12.45 13.31
N ASN A 121 -15.52 13.33 13.85
CA ASN A 121 -15.93 14.48 14.63
C ASN A 121 -16.56 15.59 13.79
N ASP A 122 -16.07 15.79 12.56
CA ASP A 122 -16.67 16.68 11.57
C ASP A 122 -18.12 16.24 11.26
N VAL A 123 -18.31 14.93 11.04
CA VAL A 123 -19.64 14.34 10.86
C VAL A 123 -20.52 14.54 12.08
N ILE A 124 -20.03 14.23 13.29
CA ILE A 124 -20.79 14.39 14.54
C ILE A 124 -21.29 15.84 14.71
N ASP A 125 -20.45 16.83 14.41
CA ASP A 125 -20.79 18.24 14.58
C ASP A 125 -21.49 18.87 13.38
N ASN A 126 -21.62 18.16 12.25
CA ASN A 126 -22.03 18.73 10.96
C ASN A 126 -21.11 19.86 10.47
N LEU A 127 -19.81 19.73 10.74
CA LEU A 127 -18.83 20.74 10.35
C LEU A 127 -18.56 20.66 8.86
N GLN A 128 -19.06 21.65 8.10
CA GLN A 128 -18.69 21.89 6.70
C GLN A 128 -18.62 20.60 5.87
N LEU A 129 -19.65 19.74 5.97
CA LEU A 129 -19.58 18.37 5.46
C LEU A 129 -19.34 18.29 3.94
N ALA A 130 -19.83 19.29 3.19
CA ALA A 130 -19.58 19.37 1.76
C ALA A 130 -18.12 19.67 1.42
N GLN A 131 -17.40 20.34 2.31
CA GLN A 131 -15.98 20.71 2.18
C GLN A 131 -15.06 19.76 2.95
N ALA A 132 -15.59 18.76 3.66
CA ALA A 132 -14.78 17.83 4.43
C ALA A 132 -13.76 17.06 3.55
N PRO A 133 -14.10 16.59 2.33
CA PRO A 133 -13.10 16.01 1.43
C PRO A 133 -11.95 16.98 1.11
N ASP A 134 -12.26 18.22 0.72
CA ASP A 134 -11.24 19.23 0.39
C ASP A 134 -10.30 19.50 1.56
N ARG A 135 -10.85 19.62 2.78
CA ARG A 135 -10.05 19.84 4.00
C ARG A 135 -9.15 18.64 4.33
N ILE A 136 -9.60 17.42 4.03
CA ILE A 136 -8.77 16.21 4.14
C ILE A 136 -7.67 16.26 3.08
N GLY A 137 -7.99 16.68 1.85
CA GLY A 137 -7.02 16.89 0.78
C GLY A 137 -5.93 17.87 1.16
N ASP A 138 -6.29 19.05 1.65
CA ASP A 138 -5.34 20.06 2.14
C ASP A 138 -4.42 19.49 3.23
N LEU A 139 -4.96 18.65 4.13
CA LEU A 139 -4.15 17.96 5.15
C LEU A 139 -3.19 16.93 4.54
N ILE A 140 -3.61 16.19 3.50
CA ILE A 140 -2.74 15.24 2.78
C ILE A 140 -1.58 16.02 2.13
N THR A 141 -1.88 17.03 1.31
CA THR A 141 -0.85 17.88 0.68
C THR A 141 0.09 18.48 1.71
N ARG A 142 -0.44 18.95 2.85
CA ARG A 142 0.40 19.50 3.92
C ARG A 142 1.39 18.49 4.51
N ILE A 143 1.06 17.19 4.49
CA ILE A 143 1.93 16.14 5.00
C ILE A 143 2.89 15.66 3.91
N VAL A 144 2.38 15.26 2.74
CA VAL A 144 3.13 14.46 1.75
C VAL A 144 3.35 15.15 0.39
N SER A 145 3.09 16.45 0.26
CA SER A 145 3.49 17.22 -0.93
C SER A 145 4.99 17.02 -1.21
N PRO A 146 5.39 16.62 -2.43
CA PRO A 146 6.80 16.35 -2.74
C PRO A 146 7.67 17.61 -2.70
N ASP A 147 7.09 18.79 -2.93
CA ASP A 147 7.82 20.05 -3.02
C ASP A 147 8.07 20.69 -1.65
N ASP A 148 7.08 20.67 -0.77
CA ASP A 148 7.08 21.42 0.50
C ASP A 148 6.28 20.77 1.64
N GLY A 149 5.93 19.49 1.49
CA GLY A 149 5.30 18.68 2.52
C GLY A 149 6.14 18.61 3.79
N LEU A 150 5.48 18.35 4.92
CA LEU A 150 6.16 18.22 6.21
C LEU A 150 6.90 16.88 6.36
N ALA A 151 6.47 15.86 5.64
CA ALA A 151 7.06 14.53 5.56
C ALA A 151 6.96 14.02 4.10
N PRO A 152 7.66 14.66 3.14
CA PRO A 152 7.50 14.40 1.71
C PRO A 152 7.95 12.98 1.30
N ASP A 153 8.83 12.35 2.09
CA ASP A 153 9.30 10.98 1.87
C ASP A 153 8.35 9.91 2.47
N ALA A 154 7.34 10.32 3.25
CA ALA A 154 6.41 9.41 3.87
C ALA A 154 5.30 8.98 2.90
N HIS A 155 4.81 7.76 3.05
CA HIS A 155 3.57 7.32 2.40
C HIS A 155 2.37 7.49 3.32
N LEU A 156 1.34 8.21 2.87
CA LEU A 156 0.10 8.38 3.63
C LEU A 156 -0.95 7.36 3.20
N ILE A 157 -1.47 6.58 4.14
CA ILE A 157 -2.58 5.65 3.92
C ILE A 157 -3.83 6.24 4.55
N LEU A 158 -4.76 6.72 3.71
CA LEU A 158 -6.04 7.27 4.13
C LEU A 158 -7.06 6.14 4.33
N GLY A 159 -7.53 5.96 5.56
CA GLY A 159 -8.60 5.05 5.91
C GLY A 159 -9.97 5.74 5.85
N SER A 160 -10.96 5.08 5.25
CA SER A 160 -12.37 5.49 5.38
C SER A 160 -12.84 5.46 6.85
N LEU A 161 -13.86 6.25 7.18
CA LEU A 161 -14.48 6.25 8.50
C LEU A 161 -15.27 4.97 8.77
N ILE A 162 -15.20 4.48 10.01
CA ILE A 162 -16.02 3.36 10.51
C ILE A 162 -17.50 3.77 10.71
N PRO A 163 -18.43 2.81 10.89
CA PRO A 163 -19.85 3.12 11.07
C PRO A 163 -20.11 4.12 12.19
N ASN A 164 -21.01 5.09 11.94
CA ASN A 164 -21.47 6.05 12.93
C ASN A 164 -22.93 5.76 13.27
N ARG A 165 -23.16 5.16 14.44
CA ARG A 165 -24.47 4.74 14.92
C ARG A 165 -25.26 5.88 15.57
N GLN A 166 -24.71 7.09 15.66
CA GLN A 166 -25.47 8.25 16.09
C GLN A 166 -26.58 8.56 15.08
N SER A 167 -27.79 8.82 15.57
CA SER A 167 -28.96 9.08 14.73
C SER A 167 -28.67 10.18 13.71
N GLY A 168 -28.88 9.86 12.42
CA GLY A 168 -28.69 10.80 11.30
C GLY A 168 -27.23 10.97 10.84
N LYS A 169 -26.26 10.25 11.41
CA LYS A 169 -24.83 10.42 11.07
C LYS A 169 -24.25 9.38 10.12
N GLN A 170 -24.86 8.20 10.03
CA GLN A 170 -24.39 7.17 9.09
C GLN A 170 -24.39 7.66 7.62
N ALA A 171 -25.47 8.28 7.14
CA ALA A 171 -25.53 8.74 5.75
C ALA A 171 -24.48 9.83 5.41
N PRO A 172 -24.24 10.85 6.26
CA PRO A 172 -23.08 11.73 6.10
C PRO A 172 -21.72 11.04 6.15
N THR A 173 -21.54 10.04 7.03
CA THR A 173 -20.33 9.21 7.06
C THR A 173 -20.12 8.48 5.74
N ASP A 174 -21.16 7.85 5.21
CA ASP A 174 -21.12 7.13 3.93
C ASP A 174 -20.81 8.09 2.76
N ALA A 175 -21.40 9.29 2.78
CA ALA A 175 -21.16 10.31 1.76
C ALA A 175 -19.70 10.81 1.75
N LEU A 176 -19.12 11.03 2.94
CA LEU A 176 -17.70 11.38 3.06
C LEU A 176 -16.83 10.22 2.56
N ASN A 177 -17.08 9.00 3.02
CA ASN A 177 -16.34 7.80 2.59
C ASN A 177 -16.37 7.62 1.07
N ALA A 178 -17.51 7.87 0.42
CA ALA A 178 -17.65 7.75 -1.03
C ALA A 178 -16.77 8.74 -1.83
N ALA A 179 -16.37 9.88 -1.23
CA ALA A 179 -15.52 10.87 -1.88
C ALA A 179 -14.01 10.55 -1.76
N LEU A 180 -13.60 9.83 -0.71
CA LEU A 180 -12.18 9.63 -0.38
C LEU A 180 -11.36 8.89 -1.47
N PRO A 181 -11.88 7.86 -2.17
CA PRO A 181 -11.12 7.21 -3.24
C PRO A 181 -10.80 8.16 -4.40
N GLY A 182 -11.76 9.02 -4.76
CA GLY A 182 -11.57 10.02 -5.82
C GLY A 182 -10.53 11.07 -5.41
N LEU A 183 -10.64 11.56 -4.18
CA LEU A 183 -9.66 12.48 -3.60
C LEU A 183 -8.25 11.87 -3.64
N VAL A 184 -8.06 10.65 -3.15
CA VAL A 184 -6.73 9.99 -3.17
C VAL A 184 -6.20 9.85 -4.60
N ALA A 185 -7.05 9.51 -5.58
CA ALA A 185 -6.63 9.44 -6.98
C ALA A 185 -6.20 10.80 -7.55
N GLU A 186 -6.82 11.90 -7.13
CA GLU A 186 -6.41 13.26 -7.50
C GLU A 186 -5.04 13.61 -6.90
N HIS A 187 -4.82 13.30 -5.62
CA HIS A 187 -3.52 13.54 -4.97
C HIS A 187 -2.38 12.68 -5.55
N GLN A 188 -2.67 11.43 -5.93
CA GLN A 188 -1.71 10.59 -6.67
C GLN A 188 -1.30 11.22 -8.01
N GLN A 189 -2.23 11.88 -8.72
CA GLN A 189 -1.91 12.60 -9.97
C GLN A 189 -1.04 13.84 -9.74
N LEU A 190 -1.04 14.39 -8.53
CA LEU A 190 -0.13 15.46 -8.12
C LEU A 190 1.27 14.95 -7.73
N GLY A 191 1.51 13.64 -7.79
CA GLY A 191 2.77 13.01 -7.40
C GLY A 191 2.93 12.82 -5.90
N GLU A 192 1.86 13.02 -5.12
CA GLU A 192 1.88 12.79 -3.68
C GLU A 192 1.82 11.29 -3.37
N SER A 193 2.66 10.85 -2.42
CA SER A 193 2.71 9.44 -1.99
C SER A 193 1.54 9.12 -1.05
N VAL A 194 0.39 8.80 -1.64
CA VAL A 194 -0.84 8.50 -0.89
C VAL A 194 -1.57 7.28 -1.45
N SER A 195 -2.20 6.51 -0.57
CA SER A 195 -3.11 5.41 -0.93
C SER A 195 -4.37 5.40 -0.06
N PHE A 196 -5.37 4.64 -0.49
CA PHE A 196 -6.66 4.54 0.20
C PHE A 196 -6.92 3.12 0.69
N VAL A 197 -7.49 3.01 1.89
CA VAL A 197 -8.02 1.75 2.44
C VAL A 197 -9.48 1.95 2.85
N ASP A 198 -10.37 1.12 2.29
CA ASP A 198 -11.78 1.05 2.70
C ASP A 198 -11.92 0.27 4.02
N VAL A 199 -11.57 0.90 5.14
CA VAL A 199 -11.77 0.37 6.49
C VAL A 199 -13.24 0.07 6.78
N ALA A 200 -14.17 0.85 6.21
CA ALA A 200 -15.61 0.71 6.43
C ALA A 200 -16.13 -0.63 5.91
N SER A 201 -15.54 -1.17 4.84
CA SER A 201 -15.87 -2.50 4.31
C SER A 201 -15.58 -3.65 5.29
N TYR A 202 -14.69 -3.44 6.27
CA TYR A 202 -14.34 -4.44 7.27
C TYR A 202 -15.25 -4.36 8.51
N VAL A 203 -15.72 -3.16 8.88
CA VAL A 203 -16.37 -2.90 10.17
C VAL A 203 -17.88 -2.78 10.03
N THR A 204 -18.63 -3.54 10.84
CA THR A 204 -20.09 -3.53 10.85
C THR A 204 -20.65 -2.85 12.11
N PRO A 205 -21.95 -2.52 12.18
CA PRO A 205 -22.55 -1.97 13.40
C PRO A 205 -22.39 -2.86 14.66
N ALA A 206 -22.22 -4.18 14.49
CA ALA A 206 -21.98 -5.12 15.60
C ALA A 206 -20.54 -5.03 16.17
N ASP A 207 -19.63 -4.42 15.41
CA ASP A 207 -18.23 -4.24 15.77
C ASP A 207 -17.99 -2.93 16.57
N MET A 208 -19.06 -2.22 16.94
CA MET A 208 -19.01 -0.95 17.67
C MET A 208 -19.30 -1.16 19.17
N SER A 209 -18.49 -0.55 20.05
CA SER A 209 -18.71 -0.56 21.50
C SER A 209 -19.73 0.49 21.94
N ASP A 210 -19.79 1.61 21.23
CA ASP A 210 -20.74 2.70 21.47
C ASP A 210 -21.26 3.26 20.12
N LEU A 211 -21.59 4.55 20.08
CA LEU A 211 -22.12 5.18 18.88
C LEU A 211 -21.07 5.44 17.79
N TYR A 212 -19.79 5.52 18.12
CA TYR A 212 -18.71 5.97 17.22
C TYR A 212 -17.38 5.22 17.39
N HIS A 213 -17.20 4.44 18.45
CA HIS A 213 -15.97 3.70 18.70
C HIS A 213 -16.11 2.18 18.46
N PRO A 214 -15.04 1.53 17.98
CA PRO A 214 -15.02 0.09 17.78
C PRO A 214 -14.88 -0.64 19.12
N ASN A 215 -15.47 -1.83 19.20
CA ASN A 215 -15.11 -2.82 20.21
C ASN A 215 -13.83 -3.58 19.81
N ALA A 216 -13.41 -4.56 20.61
CA ALA A 216 -12.19 -5.33 20.33
C ALA A 216 -12.20 -6.04 18.96
N THR A 217 -13.36 -6.55 18.53
CA THR A 217 -13.51 -7.16 17.20
C THR A 217 -13.37 -6.10 16.10
N GLY A 218 -14.03 -4.95 16.24
CA GLY A 218 -13.89 -3.84 15.30
C GLY A 218 -12.45 -3.32 15.21
N ALA A 219 -11.77 -3.17 16.34
CA ALA A 219 -10.37 -2.75 16.37
C ALA A 219 -9.44 -3.74 15.65
N ALA A 220 -9.68 -5.05 15.78
CA ALA A 220 -8.92 -6.06 15.05
C ALA A 220 -9.16 -5.99 13.53
N LYS A 221 -10.39 -5.67 13.10
CA LYS A 221 -10.74 -5.52 11.69
C LYS A 221 -10.19 -4.23 11.07
N ILE A 222 -10.17 -3.12 11.81
CA ILE A 222 -9.48 -1.89 11.40
C ILE A 222 -7.99 -2.17 11.22
N ALA A 223 -7.39 -2.96 12.12
CA ALA A 223 -6.00 -3.38 12.00
C ALA A 223 -5.74 -4.24 10.75
N ASP A 224 -6.66 -5.14 10.38
CA ASP A 224 -6.56 -5.92 9.13
C ASP A 224 -6.58 -5.01 7.89
N ALA A 225 -7.47 -4.00 7.87
CA ALA A 225 -7.54 -3.05 6.78
C ALA A 225 -6.23 -2.27 6.62
N PHE A 226 -5.70 -1.68 7.70
CA PHE A 226 -4.44 -0.93 7.63
C PHE A 226 -3.23 -1.83 7.36
N LEU A 227 -3.20 -3.07 7.86
CA LEU A 227 -2.15 -4.02 7.51
C LEU A 227 -2.14 -4.26 5.99
N GLY A 228 -3.30 -4.48 5.38
CA GLY A 228 -3.43 -4.66 3.93
C GLY A 228 -2.91 -3.44 3.16
N GLY A 229 -3.20 -2.22 3.62
CA GLY A 229 -2.66 -0.99 3.03
C GLY A 229 -1.13 -0.91 3.14
N ILE A 230 -0.58 -1.22 4.32
CA ILE A 230 0.89 -1.22 4.53
C ILE A 230 1.56 -2.26 3.62
N GLN A 231 1.00 -3.47 3.54
CA GLN A 231 1.54 -4.54 2.69
C GLN A 231 1.49 -4.15 1.21
N ALA A 232 0.37 -3.60 0.75
CA ALA A 232 0.24 -3.13 -0.63
C ALA A 232 1.28 -2.04 -0.96
N PHE A 233 1.50 -1.09 -0.04
CA PHE A 233 2.55 -0.08 -0.20
C PHE A 233 3.95 -0.69 -0.26
N LEU A 234 4.29 -1.58 0.67
CA LEU A 234 5.60 -2.25 0.71
C LEU A 234 5.84 -3.15 -0.50
N GLU A 235 4.80 -3.76 -1.05
CA GLU A 235 4.85 -4.53 -2.29
C GLU A 235 5.07 -3.61 -3.50
N SER A 236 4.36 -2.48 -3.58
CA SER A 236 4.55 -1.49 -4.66
C SER A 236 5.88 -0.73 -4.59
N SER A 237 6.49 -0.65 -3.40
CA SER A 237 7.74 0.08 -3.16
C SER A 237 8.99 -0.80 -3.27
N GLN A 238 8.82 -2.10 -3.52
CA GLN A 238 9.95 -2.97 -3.81
C GLN A 238 10.45 -2.66 -5.21
N THR A 239 11.68 -2.15 -5.31
CA THR A 239 12.36 -2.01 -6.60
C THR A 239 12.54 -3.41 -7.18
N LEU A 240 11.77 -3.74 -8.22
CA LEU A 240 11.95 -4.97 -8.96
C LEU A 240 13.29 -4.84 -9.71
N PRO A 241 14.22 -5.80 -9.60
CA PRO A 241 15.42 -5.74 -10.42
C PRO A 241 15.04 -5.67 -11.90
N GLY A 242 15.51 -4.65 -12.61
CA GLY A 242 15.14 -4.43 -14.01
C GLY A 242 13.95 -3.50 -14.25
N ASP A 243 13.21 -3.10 -13.21
CA ASP A 243 12.25 -1.99 -13.25
C ASP A 243 13.04 -0.69 -13.10
N TYR A 244 13.51 -0.19 -14.24
CA TYR A 244 14.40 0.96 -14.32
C TYR A 244 13.63 2.28 -14.30
N ASN A 245 12.36 2.28 -14.72
CA ASN A 245 11.52 3.47 -14.66
C ASN A 245 10.75 3.59 -13.32
N ALA A 246 10.86 2.58 -12.45
CA ALA A 246 10.25 2.48 -11.13
C ALA A 246 8.71 2.54 -11.18
N ASP A 247 8.09 1.98 -12.22
CA ASP A 247 6.64 1.94 -12.38
C ASP A 247 5.99 0.69 -11.75
N GLY A 248 6.79 -0.19 -11.14
CA GLY A 248 6.35 -1.40 -10.47
C GLY A 248 6.13 -2.58 -11.40
N VAL A 249 6.52 -2.48 -12.68
CA VAL A 249 6.47 -3.55 -13.68
C VAL A 249 7.79 -3.59 -14.44
N VAL A 250 8.34 -4.77 -14.66
CA VAL A 250 9.52 -4.93 -15.53
C VAL A 250 9.05 -5.22 -16.95
N ASP A 251 8.97 -4.20 -17.80
CA ASP A 251 8.44 -4.31 -19.17
C ASP A 251 9.29 -3.61 -20.25
N ALA A 252 8.70 -3.35 -21.41
CA ALA A 252 9.42 -2.74 -22.54
C ALA A 252 9.77 -1.25 -22.32
N ALA A 253 9.11 -0.56 -21.39
CA ALA A 253 9.43 0.79 -20.99
C ALA A 253 10.81 0.85 -20.31
N ASP A 254 11.11 -0.11 -19.43
CA ASP A 254 12.43 -0.23 -18.78
C ASP A 254 13.54 -0.50 -19.77
N TYR A 255 13.27 -1.37 -20.75
CA TYR A 255 14.21 -1.63 -21.83
C TYR A 255 14.56 -0.36 -22.60
N THR A 256 13.58 0.53 -22.82
CA THR A 256 13.81 1.80 -23.50
C THR A 256 14.72 2.69 -22.66
N LEU A 257 14.48 2.78 -21.35
CA LEU A 257 15.33 3.54 -20.44
C LEU A 257 16.77 2.99 -20.38
N TRP A 258 16.95 1.67 -20.29
CA TRP A 258 18.27 1.04 -20.38
C TRP A 258 18.95 1.36 -21.71
N ARG A 259 18.23 1.20 -22.83
CA ARG A 259 18.79 1.41 -24.17
C ARG A 259 19.22 2.86 -24.38
N ASP A 260 18.44 3.81 -23.92
CA ASP A 260 18.72 5.24 -24.04
C ASP A 260 19.87 5.71 -23.14
N SER A 261 20.17 4.94 -22.09
CA SER A 261 21.23 5.23 -21.12
C SER A 261 22.45 4.31 -21.24
N GLU A 262 22.46 3.38 -22.20
CA GLU A 262 23.54 2.43 -22.45
C GLU A 262 24.89 3.16 -22.65
N GLY A 263 25.90 2.74 -21.88
CA GLY A 263 27.23 3.32 -21.85
C GLY A 263 27.43 4.47 -20.86
N GLN A 264 26.39 4.91 -20.14
CA GLN A 264 26.55 5.85 -19.03
C GLN A 264 27.31 5.20 -17.87
N THR A 265 28.14 5.99 -17.19
CA THR A 265 28.94 5.56 -16.04
C THR A 265 28.84 6.59 -14.91
N GLY A 266 28.71 6.15 -13.66
CA GLY A 266 28.49 7.05 -12.53
C GLY A 266 27.75 6.37 -11.38
N ALA A 267 27.43 7.14 -10.35
CA ALA A 267 26.62 6.66 -9.22
C ALA A 267 25.15 7.00 -9.44
N GLY A 268 24.24 6.14 -8.97
CA GLY A 268 22.80 6.39 -8.99
C GLY A 268 22.20 6.42 -10.40
N LEU A 269 22.73 5.61 -11.31
CA LEU A 269 22.21 5.50 -12.66
C LEU A 269 20.89 4.70 -12.65
N PRO A 270 19.80 5.19 -13.27
CA PRO A 270 18.48 4.54 -13.20
C PRO A 270 18.46 3.11 -13.74
N ALA A 271 19.28 2.81 -14.75
CA ALA A 271 19.37 1.49 -15.37
C ALA A 271 20.64 0.70 -15.00
N ASP A 272 21.31 1.04 -13.89
CA ASP A 272 22.40 0.25 -13.31
C ASP A 272 21.83 -0.82 -12.37
N GLY A 273 21.20 -1.82 -12.98
CA GLY A 273 20.49 -2.89 -12.28
C GLY A 273 21.39 -3.88 -11.56
N ASN A 274 22.67 -3.97 -11.94
CA ASN A 274 23.65 -4.81 -11.24
C ASN A 274 24.49 -4.04 -10.20
N GLY A 275 24.38 -2.71 -10.17
CA GLY A 275 25.05 -1.82 -9.22
C GLY A 275 26.56 -1.69 -9.44
N ASP A 276 27.05 -1.94 -10.67
CA ASP A 276 28.48 -1.88 -11.00
C ASP A 276 28.96 -0.47 -11.41
N GLY A 277 28.05 0.50 -11.44
CA GLY A 277 28.30 1.90 -11.79
C GLY A 277 28.39 2.16 -13.30
N GLN A 278 28.01 1.20 -14.14
CA GLN A 278 28.03 1.31 -15.60
C GLN A 278 26.80 0.66 -16.22
N ILE A 279 26.00 1.42 -16.97
CA ILE A 279 24.86 0.86 -17.70
C ILE A 279 25.38 0.13 -18.93
N ASN A 280 25.33 -1.20 -18.90
CA ASN A 280 25.90 -2.05 -19.93
C ASN A 280 25.09 -3.34 -20.16
N GLN A 281 25.71 -4.31 -20.84
CA GLN A 281 25.10 -5.60 -21.14
C GLN A 281 24.70 -6.39 -19.88
N GLY A 282 25.38 -6.18 -18.75
CA GLY A 282 25.04 -6.75 -17.45
C GLY A 282 23.65 -6.34 -16.98
N ASP A 283 23.30 -5.06 -17.13
CA ASP A 283 21.99 -4.52 -16.75
C ASP A 283 20.88 -5.05 -17.65
N TYR A 284 21.13 -5.15 -18.95
CA TYR A 284 20.20 -5.83 -19.84
C TYR A 284 19.85 -7.25 -19.37
N LEU A 285 20.82 -8.00 -18.82
CA LEU A 285 20.55 -9.34 -18.29
C LEU A 285 19.67 -9.26 -17.04
N VAL A 286 19.87 -8.27 -16.19
CA VAL A 286 18.98 -8.01 -15.04
C VAL A 286 17.55 -7.77 -15.53
N TRP A 287 17.32 -6.82 -16.43
CA TRP A 287 16.02 -6.58 -17.03
C TRP A 287 15.42 -7.84 -17.67
N ARG A 288 16.19 -8.53 -18.52
CA ARG A 288 15.72 -9.72 -19.24
C ARG A 288 15.30 -10.84 -18.29
N ASP A 289 16.06 -11.07 -17.23
CA ASP A 289 15.81 -12.15 -16.28
C ASP A 289 14.60 -11.85 -15.38
N HIS A 290 14.16 -10.59 -15.33
CA HIS A 290 13.01 -10.14 -14.55
C HIS A 290 11.84 -9.66 -15.41
N PHE A 291 11.93 -9.70 -16.74
CA PHE A 291 10.88 -9.28 -17.64
C PHE A 291 9.54 -9.97 -17.35
N GLY A 292 8.48 -9.17 -17.19
CA GLY A 292 7.15 -9.62 -16.82
C GLY A 292 6.93 -9.84 -15.33
N GLN A 293 7.89 -9.50 -14.47
CA GLN A 293 7.66 -9.36 -13.03
C GLN A 293 6.93 -8.03 -12.75
N GLY A 294 6.15 -8.01 -11.67
CA GLY A 294 5.29 -6.86 -11.34
C GLY A 294 3.94 -6.88 -12.08
N GLY A 295 3.10 -5.91 -11.74
CA GLY A 295 1.74 -5.76 -12.28
C GLY A 295 0.68 -6.63 -11.58
N PRO A 296 -0.62 -6.38 -11.86
CA PRO A 296 -1.71 -7.14 -11.23
C PRO A 296 -1.56 -8.61 -11.57
N ALA A 297 -1.58 -9.48 -10.54
CA ALA A 297 -1.51 -10.92 -10.70
C ALA A 297 -2.53 -11.36 -11.76
N ALA A 298 -2.04 -11.71 -12.94
CA ALA A 298 -2.85 -12.34 -13.96
C ALA A 298 -3.37 -13.63 -13.34
N GLY A 299 -4.64 -13.63 -12.95
CA GLY A 299 -5.28 -14.78 -12.36
C GLY A 299 -4.92 -16.00 -13.20
N ALA A 300 -4.33 -17.00 -12.57
CA ALA A 300 -3.99 -18.26 -13.20
C ALA A 300 -5.29 -18.94 -13.64
N SER A 301 -5.84 -18.51 -14.77
CA SER A 301 -6.79 -19.30 -15.52
C SER A 301 -5.98 -20.50 -15.99
N ALA A 302 -6.22 -21.64 -15.35
CA ALA A 302 -5.71 -22.92 -15.81
C ALA A 302 -6.01 -23.01 -17.30
N ALA A 303 -4.97 -22.95 -18.12
CA ALA A 303 -5.10 -23.19 -19.54
C ALA A 303 -5.79 -24.56 -19.70
N PRO A 304 -6.85 -24.67 -20.51
CA PRO A 304 -7.47 -25.97 -20.74
C PRO A 304 -6.40 -26.88 -21.32
N GLU A 305 -6.07 -27.96 -20.62
CA GLU A 305 -5.11 -28.94 -21.11
C GLU A 305 -5.51 -29.36 -22.53
N PRO A 306 -4.58 -29.39 -23.49
CA PRO A 306 -4.90 -29.93 -24.81
C PRO A 306 -5.33 -31.38 -24.58
N ALA A 307 -6.55 -31.71 -24.98
CA ALA A 307 -7.11 -33.04 -24.84
C ALA A 307 -6.16 -34.07 -25.49
N ALA A 308 -5.27 -34.66 -24.68
CA ALA A 308 -4.38 -35.74 -25.09
C ALA A 308 -5.17 -36.97 -25.56
N GLY A 309 -6.49 -37.01 -25.32
CA GLY A 309 -7.42 -38.00 -25.88
C GLY A 309 -7.72 -37.85 -27.38
N ALA A 310 -7.52 -36.68 -28.00
CA ALA A 310 -7.89 -36.47 -29.41
C ALA A 310 -6.83 -37.00 -30.41
N LEU A 311 -5.56 -37.11 -30.00
CA LEU A 311 -4.50 -37.70 -30.84
C LEU A 311 -4.50 -39.24 -30.81
N GLY A 312 -5.02 -39.85 -29.73
CA GLY A 312 -5.13 -41.31 -29.62
C GLY A 312 -6.20 -41.94 -30.52
N ALA A 313 -7.30 -41.23 -30.79
CA ALA A 313 -8.39 -41.73 -31.63
C ALA A 313 -8.06 -41.70 -33.14
N GLY A 314 -7.24 -40.74 -33.58
CA GLY A 314 -6.84 -40.61 -34.99
C GLY A 314 -5.95 -41.75 -35.49
N LEU A 315 -5.05 -42.27 -34.63
CA LEU A 315 -4.11 -43.34 -35.02
C LEU A 315 -4.78 -44.73 -35.14
N LEU A 316 -5.86 -44.98 -34.40
CA LEU A 316 -6.63 -46.24 -34.51
C LEU A 316 -7.51 -46.28 -35.78
N ALA A 317 -8.04 -45.14 -36.22
CA ALA A 317 -8.85 -45.05 -37.45
C ALA A 317 -8.03 -45.32 -38.74
N ILE A 318 -6.78 -44.85 -38.78
CA ILE A 318 -5.89 -45.04 -39.95
C ILE A 318 -5.42 -46.52 -40.04
N ALA A 319 -5.21 -47.20 -38.91
CA ALA A 319 -4.84 -48.62 -38.89
C ALA A 319 -5.99 -49.55 -39.35
N ALA A 320 -7.24 -49.22 -39.00
CA ALA A 320 -8.43 -49.98 -39.42
C ALA A 320 -8.72 -49.83 -40.93
N ALA A 321 -8.56 -48.62 -41.49
CA ALA A 321 -8.76 -48.35 -42.91
C ALA A 321 -7.76 -49.13 -43.81
N ARG A 322 -6.48 -49.20 -43.39
CA ARG A 322 -5.44 -49.94 -44.12
C ARG A 322 -5.65 -51.46 -44.11
N ARG A 323 -6.26 -52.02 -43.05
CA ARG A 323 -6.61 -53.47 -42.99
C ARG A 323 -7.80 -53.82 -43.90
N ARG A 324 -8.78 -52.92 -44.07
CA ARG A 324 -9.92 -53.13 -44.99
C ARG A 324 -9.51 -53.11 -46.47
N GLN A 325 -8.65 -52.19 -46.88
CA GLN A 325 -8.18 -52.12 -48.27
C GLN A 325 -7.33 -53.34 -48.69
N ARG A 326 -6.57 -53.96 -47.78
CA ARG A 326 -5.80 -55.18 -48.07
C ARG A 326 -6.68 -56.43 -48.21
N ARG A 327 -7.88 -56.47 -47.63
CA ARG A 327 -8.83 -57.59 -47.78
C ARG A 327 -9.66 -57.50 -49.07
N GLY A 328 -10.01 -56.30 -49.53
CA GLY A 328 -10.76 -56.10 -50.78
C GLY A 328 -9.97 -56.39 -52.06
N ARG A 329 -8.63 -56.31 -52.00
CA ARG A 329 -7.75 -56.48 -53.18
C ARG A 329 -7.33 -57.94 -53.44
N ARG A 330 -7.82 -58.90 -52.63
CA ARG A 330 -7.51 -60.34 -52.74
C ARG A 330 -8.66 -61.19 -53.29
N LEU A 331 -9.78 -60.58 -53.71
CA LEU A 331 -11.00 -61.25 -54.18
C LEU A 331 -11.35 -61.02 -55.66
N LEU A 332 -10.44 -60.41 -56.45
CA LEU A 332 -10.70 -60.05 -57.86
C LEU A 332 -9.74 -60.71 -58.86
N VAL A 333 -9.16 -61.86 -58.51
CA VAL A 333 -8.48 -62.75 -59.46
C VAL A 333 -8.94 -64.18 -59.22
N SER A 334 -10.12 -64.54 -59.74
CA SER A 334 -10.41 -65.89 -60.23
C SER A 334 -11.68 -65.88 -61.09
N HIS A 335 -11.61 -66.58 -62.23
CA HIS A 335 -12.67 -67.00 -63.16
C HIS A 335 -13.07 -66.01 -64.27
N GLY A 336 -12.71 -66.39 -65.50
CA GLY A 336 -13.22 -65.85 -66.77
C GLY A 336 -12.12 -65.65 -67.79
#